data_AF-A0A5F8GIL2-F1
#
_entry.id   AF-A0A5F8GIL2-F1
#
_cell.length_a   1.000
_cell.length_b   1.000
_cell.length_c   1.000
_cell.angle_alpha   90.00
_cell.angle_beta   90.00
_cell.angle_gamma   90.00
#
_symmetry.space_group_name_H-M   'P 1'
#
loop_
_entity.id
_entity.type
_entity.pdbx_description
1 polymer ?
#
loop_
_entity_poly.entity_id
_entity_poly.type
_entity_poly.pdbx_seq_one_letter_code
_entity_poly.pdbx_strand_id
1 'polypeptide(L)'
;MGYEALPVATPGPPDAPSRGDPPELDILLLGSVDARHVLRTLAQAPRWPLRRFNFFVLENNLEAVARQILILNLAFEPPEKMGLQEKSETFLELWGNGLVRTQVAEYIRAQSQRMRRLLPEPDDLAAELPQLSLEALKFRERDSLEAVFTFWAASEVEASFPLSRLWDSRLRSYLGSRYDARSGVSDWDLHMKLHDRGARVINSREFRRWRETSVAFEIRDASAYQLPNRTLASGRLMSHRGERVAVRGYWGDVATGPFVAFGIESDDQSLLQTRNGMPVKCAGEISQHNVSSLFRALLAAREEASEAEPEAEAEGGTPGSDPAGSRPFRVHFLPLGAAPTLHHRSHFCSRFHLLYVSCGMVHQLSPELGACVAPGGRLVVELARYLVDLRAKQLDSFSDRVRELAEAAGFVAEPHEGPPETFARFSKKPQPVSDELQPQDGPDLCQKAKAPPLDNLIPPSESLTPPSEASEPAPSGLLRPALPPDAAGMLTPPLDSVTPPPEDLSQLIDAEIDPLGMLTPPPGDPTPAPYGNSRPAPGPEDSGMLSPPPGGPANRVP
;
A
#
# COMPACT_ATOMS: atom_id res chain seq x y z
N MET A 1 2.61 -21.59 41.78
CA MET A 1 1.21 -21.27 41.49
C MET A 1 1.11 -21.12 39.99
N GLY A 2 0.43 -22.04 39.33
CA GLY A 2 0.33 -22.11 37.87
C GLY A 2 -0.62 -21.04 37.35
N TYR A 3 -0.17 -20.30 36.34
CA TYR A 3 -1.05 -19.50 35.50
C TYR A 3 -1.52 -20.40 34.37
N GLU A 4 -2.75 -20.89 34.45
CA GLU A 4 -3.45 -21.45 33.31
C GLU A 4 -3.64 -20.33 32.27
N ALA A 5 -3.08 -20.54 31.09
CA ALA A 5 -3.37 -19.70 29.94
C ALA A 5 -4.83 -19.91 29.53
N LEU A 6 -5.66 -18.89 29.70
CA LEU A 6 -7.02 -18.91 29.17
C LEU A 6 -6.96 -18.98 27.63
N PRO A 7 -7.71 -19.90 26.99
CA PRO A 7 -7.75 -19.98 25.55
C PRO A 7 -8.42 -18.71 24.99
N VAL A 8 -7.70 -18.03 24.09
CA VAL A 8 -8.30 -17.02 23.22
C VAL A 8 -9.35 -17.74 22.36
N ALA A 9 -10.60 -17.28 22.45
CA ALA A 9 -11.71 -17.87 21.73
C ALA A 9 -11.42 -17.86 20.22
N THR A 10 -11.29 -19.04 19.63
CA THR A 10 -11.47 -19.22 18.19
C THR A 10 -12.86 -18.69 17.83
N PRO A 11 -13.02 -17.80 16.84
CA PRO A 11 -14.34 -17.39 16.41
C PRO A 11 -15.10 -18.66 15.99
N GLY A 12 -16.27 -18.87 16.58
CA GLY A 12 -17.13 -19.99 16.27
C GLY A 12 -17.50 -20.03 14.78
N PRO A 13 -18.03 -21.16 14.29
CA PRO A 13 -18.57 -21.22 12.93
C PRO A 13 -19.59 -20.08 12.76
N PRO A 14 -19.60 -19.39 11.60
CA PRO A 14 -20.50 -18.26 11.40
C PRO A 14 -21.96 -18.71 11.52
N ASP A 15 -22.77 -17.83 12.11
CA ASP A 15 -24.22 -18.03 12.23
C ASP A 15 -24.82 -18.38 10.86
N ALA A 16 -25.81 -19.29 10.88
CA ALA A 16 -26.57 -19.64 9.69
C ALA A 16 -27.12 -18.37 9.00
N PRO A 17 -27.19 -18.33 7.66
CA PRO A 17 -27.61 -17.13 6.93
C PRO A 17 -28.91 -16.59 7.50
N SER A 18 -28.88 -15.33 7.92
CA SER A 18 -30.09 -14.64 8.35
C SER A 18 -30.98 -14.45 7.11
N ARG A 19 -32.30 -14.61 7.26
CA ARG A 19 -33.25 -14.26 6.18
C ARG A 19 -33.06 -12.77 5.85
N GLY A 20 -32.35 -12.47 4.76
CA GLY A 20 -32.07 -11.09 4.33
C GLY A 20 -30.64 -10.80 3.87
N ASP A 21 -29.72 -11.75 3.97
CA ASP A 21 -28.34 -11.56 3.53
C ASP A 21 -28.24 -11.35 2.00
N PRO A 22 -27.59 -10.28 1.51
CA PRO A 22 -27.55 -9.98 0.08
C PRO A 22 -26.70 -11.01 -0.69
N PRO A 23 -27.13 -11.40 -1.90
CA PRO A 23 -26.40 -12.35 -2.74
C PRO A 23 -25.08 -11.79 -3.28
N GLU A 24 -24.94 -10.45 -3.30
CA GLU A 24 -23.75 -9.74 -3.75
C GLU A 24 -23.18 -8.86 -2.63
N LEU A 25 -21.84 -8.79 -2.55
CA LEU A 25 -21.11 -7.93 -1.64
C LEU A 25 -20.25 -6.92 -2.42
N ASP A 26 -20.73 -5.69 -2.48
CA ASP A 26 -19.97 -4.54 -2.94
C ASP A 26 -19.05 -4.00 -1.83
N ILE A 27 -17.74 -4.01 -2.08
CA ILE A 27 -16.69 -3.61 -1.14
C ILE A 27 -15.86 -2.47 -1.78
N LEU A 28 -15.73 -1.34 -1.09
CA LEU A 28 -14.89 -0.22 -1.52
C LEU A 28 -13.55 -0.25 -0.77
N LEU A 29 -12.45 -0.38 -1.50
CA LEU A 29 -11.08 -0.40 -0.98
C LEU A 29 -10.36 0.90 -1.37
N LEU A 30 -10.02 1.72 -0.37
CA LEU A 30 -9.32 2.98 -0.56
C LEU A 30 -7.85 2.85 -0.12
N GLY A 31 -6.93 2.94 -1.09
CA GLY A 31 -5.50 2.91 -0.86
C GLY A 31 -4.99 1.57 -0.35
N SER A 32 -5.51 0.44 -0.84
CA SER A 32 -5.05 -0.89 -0.43
C SER A 32 -3.65 -1.20 -0.97
N VAL A 33 -3.28 -0.65 -2.14
CA VAL A 33 -1.97 -0.71 -2.82
C VAL A 33 -1.48 -2.11 -3.24
N ASP A 34 -1.89 -3.20 -2.59
CA ASP A 34 -1.24 -4.50 -2.70
C ASP A 34 -2.16 -5.72 -2.86
N ALA A 35 -3.46 -5.50 -3.06
CA ALA A 35 -4.48 -6.54 -3.27
C ALA A 35 -4.60 -7.59 -2.14
N ARG A 36 -3.90 -7.44 -1.00
CA ARG A 36 -3.93 -8.44 0.09
C ARG A 36 -5.33 -8.66 0.65
N HIS A 37 -6.14 -7.60 0.70
CA HIS A 37 -7.52 -7.64 1.19
C HIS A 37 -8.42 -8.40 0.23
N VAL A 38 -8.24 -8.24 -1.08
CA VAL A 38 -8.95 -9.02 -2.11
C VAL A 38 -8.59 -10.50 -1.96
N LEU A 39 -7.29 -10.81 -1.94
CA LEU A 39 -6.82 -12.20 -1.86
C LEU A 39 -7.25 -12.90 -0.56
N ARG A 40 -7.10 -12.25 0.59
CA ARG A 40 -7.52 -12.81 1.89
C ARG A 40 -9.03 -13.01 1.95
N THR A 41 -9.81 -12.07 1.43
CA THR A 41 -11.28 -12.21 1.38
C THR A 41 -11.67 -13.42 0.55
N LEU A 42 -11.11 -13.56 -0.65
CA LEU A 42 -11.41 -14.67 -1.55
C LEU A 42 -10.95 -16.03 -0.98
N ALA A 43 -9.77 -16.09 -0.37
CA ALA A 43 -9.25 -17.30 0.26
C ALA A 43 -10.11 -17.79 1.45
N GLN A 44 -10.76 -16.87 2.15
CA GLN A 44 -11.62 -17.19 3.30
C GLN A 44 -13.10 -17.28 2.93
N ALA A 45 -13.49 -16.85 1.73
CA ALA A 45 -14.87 -16.85 1.26
C ALA A 45 -15.59 -18.21 1.42
N PRO A 46 -14.95 -19.38 1.19
CA PRO A 46 -15.59 -20.68 1.38
C PRO A 46 -16.15 -20.92 2.80
N ARG A 47 -15.66 -20.18 3.81
CA ARG A 47 -16.15 -20.27 5.20
C ARG A 47 -17.54 -19.68 5.40
N TRP A 48 -18.07 -18.98 4.41
CA TRP A 48 -19.34 -18.25 4.46
C TRP A 48 -20.29 -18.71 3.35
N PRO A 49 -21.59 -18.39 3.40
CA PRO A 49 -22.50 -18.68 2.29
C PRO A 49 -22.00 -18.15 0.94
N LEU A 50 -22.42 -18.80 -0.16
CA LEU A 50 -22.05 -18.41 -1.52
C LEU A 50 -22.54 -16.97 -1.80
N ARG A 51 -21.61 -16.09 -2.19
CA ARG A 51 -21.88 -14.69 -2.54
C ARG A 51 -20.98 -14.24 -3.68
N ARG A 52 -21.47 -13.32 -4.51
CA ARG A 52 -20.68 -12.59 -5.51
C ARG A 52 -19.93 -11.45 -4.84
N PHE A 53 -18.66 -11.23 -5.20
CA PHE A 53 -17.87 -10.12 -4.66
C PHE A 53 -17.56 -9.08 -5.73
N ASN A 54 -17.89 -7.82 -5.48
CA ASN A 54 -17.46 -6.71 -6.32
C ASN A 54 -16.53 -5.80 -5.50
N PHE A 55 -15.25 -5.83 -5.82
CA PHE A 55 -14.24 -4.97 -5.22
C PHE A 55 -14.10 -3.70 -6.06
N PHE A 56 -14.37 -2.55 -5.47
CA PHE A 56 -14.14 -1.25 -6.08
C PHE A 56 -12.86 -0.69 -5.46
N VAL A 57 -11.83 -0.50 -6.26
CA VAL A 57 -10.49 -0.14 -5.80
C VAL A 57 -10.15 1.27 -6.23
N LEU A 58 -9.81 2.12 -5.27
CA LEU A 58 -9.42 3.51 -5.51
C LEU A 58 -8.03 3.72 -4.93
N GLU A 59 -7.09 4.02 -5.83
CA GLU A 59 -5.68 4.24 -5.50
C GLU A 59 -5.27 5.70 -5.75
N ASN A 60 -4.14 6.11 -5.20
CA ASN A 60 -3.61 7.46 -5.37
C ASN A 60 -2.71 7.60 -6.62
N ASN A 61 -2.26 6.51 -7.22
CA ASN A 61 -1.43 6.49 -8.43
C ASN A 61 -1.67 5.23 -9.28
N LEU A 62 -1.29 5.28 -10.55
CA LEU A 62 -1.51 4.18 -11.49
C LEU A 62 -0.47 3.07 -11.38
N GLU A 63 0.72 3.35 -10.83
CA GLU A 63 1.71 2.32 -10.51
C GLU A 63 1.16 1.32 -9.47
N ALA A 64 0.39 1.79 -8.49
CA ALA A 64 -0.31 0.96 -7.51
C ALA A 64 -1.43 0.12 -8.17
N VAL A 65 -2.18 0.71 -9.10
CA VAL A 65 -3.19 -0.03 -9.91
C VAL A 65 -2.51 -1.14 -10.72
N ALA A 66 -1.46 -0.80 -11.47
CA ALA A 66 -0.69 -1.76 -12.28
C ALA A 66 -0.13 -2.90 -11.42
N ARG A 67 0.37 -2.57 -10.23
CA ARG A 67 0.96 -3.53 -9.30
C ARG A 67 -0.09 -4.49 -8.77
N GLN A 68 -1.28 -4.01 -8.43
CA GLN A 68 -2.39 -4.87 -8.00
C GLN A 68 -2.87 -5.79 -9.12
N ILE A 69 -2.98 -5.30 -10.36
CA ILE A 69 -3.29 -6.15 -11.53
C ILE A 69 -2.26 -7.28 -11.65
N LEU A 70 -0.97 -6.95 -11.55
CA LEU A 70 0.10 -7.94 -11.64
C LEU A 70 0.06 -8.97 -10.50
N ILE A 71 -0.20 -8.52 -9.27
CA ILE A 71 -0.36 -9.41 -8.10
C ILE A 71 -1.55 -10.34 -8.27
N LEU A 72 -2.69 -9.82 -8.74
CA LEU A 72 -3.89 -10.63 -9.00
C LEU A 72 -3.62 -11.65 -10.11
N ASN A 73 -2.98 -11.25 -11.21
CA ASN A 73 -2.59 -12.18 -12.27
C ASN A 73 -1.69 -13.31 -11.75
N LEU A 74 -0.72 -13.00 -10.88
CA LEU A 74 0.14 -14.01 -10.25
C LEU A 74 -0.64 -14.96 -9.34
N ALA A 75 -1.54 -14.42 -8.52
CA ALA A 75 -2.35 -15.22 -7.61
C ALA A 75 -3.20 -16.26 -8.37
N PHE A 76 -3.82 -15.84 -9.47
CA PHE A 76 -4.69 -16.67 -10.31
C PHE A 76 -3.96 -17.41 -11.46
N GLU A 77 -2.63 -17.34 -11.53
CA GLU A 77 -1.87 -18.10 -12.53
C GLU A 77 -2.17 -19.61 -12.36
N PRO A 78 -2.49 -20.34 -13.44
CA PRO A 78 -2.81 -21.76 -13.34
C PRO A 78 -1.63 -22.60 -12.79
N PRO A 79 -1.90 -23.63 -11.97
CA PRO A 79 -0.86 -24.45 -11.36
C PRO A 79 0.00 -25.20 -12.39
N GLU A 80 -0.51 -25.43 -13.60
CA GLU A 80 0.22 -26.03 -14.72
C GLU A 80 1.36 -25.12 -15.23
N LYS A 81 1.22 -23.80 -15.06
CA LYS A 81 2.25 -22.83 -15.46
C LYS A 81 3.21 -22.48 -14.33
N MET A 82 2.72 -22.39 -13.10
CA MET A 82 3.53 -22.02 -11.94
C MET A 82 3.07 -22.76 -10.68
N GLY A 83 3.94 -23.62 -10.15
CA GLY A 83 3.66 -24.41 -8.95
C GLY A 83 3.48 -23.55 -7.70
N LEU A 84 2.78 -24.07 -6.69
CA LEU A 84 2.43 -23.34 -5.46
C LEU A 84 3.64 -22.70 -4.75
N GLN A 85 4.75 -23.45 -4.66
CA GLN A 85 5.97 -22.96 -4.02
C GLN A 85 6.57 -21.79 -4.81
N GLU A 86 6.78 -21.97 -6.11
CA GLU A 86 7.32 -20.92 -7.00
C GLU A 86 6.44 -19.67 -6.98
N LYS A 87 5.12 -19.84 -7.02
CA LYS A 87 4.15 -18.74 -6.93
C LYS A 87 4.27 -17.98 -5.62
N SER A 88 4.38 -18.67 -4.49
CA SER A 88 4.53 -18.05 -3.17
C SER A 88 5.82 -17.25 -3.05
N GLU A 89 6.93 -17.80 -3.54
CA GLU A 89 8.23 -17.11 -3.54
C GLU A 89 8.21 -15.90 -4.48
N THR A 90 7.68 -16.06 -5.69
CA THR A 90 7.52 -14.98 -6.68
C THR A 90 6.67 -13.84 -6.12
N PHE A 91 5.59 -14.17 -5.40
CA PHE A 91 4.74 -13.17 -4.76
C PHE A 91 5.52 -12.36 -3.74
N LEU A 92 6.24 -12.99 -2.81
CA LEU A 92 6.98 -12.27 -1.77
C LEU A 92 8.09 -11.39 -2.37
N GLU A 93 8.77 -11.87 -3.40
CA GLU A 93 9.78 -11.09 -4.12
C GLU A 93 9.17 -9.88 -4.83
N LEU A 94 8.12 -10.10 -5.61
CA LEU A 94 7.40 -9.05 -6.31
C LEU A 94 6.84 -8.01 -5.33
N TRP A 95 6.26 -8.49 -4.23
CA TRP A 95 5.55 -7.70 -3.23
C TRP A 95 6.47 -6.90 -2.30
N GLY A 96 7.56 -7.49 -1.80
CA GLY A 96 8.36 -6.90 -0.73
C GLY A 96 9.82 -6.60 -1.05
N ASN A 97 10.38 -7.15 -2.14
CA ASN A 97 11.80 -6.96 -2.44
C ASN A 97 12.04 -5.86 -3.45
N GLY A 98 13.07 -5.05 -3.17
CA GLY A 98 13.65 -4.14 -4.14
C GLY A 98 14.42 -4.85 -5.24
N LEU A 99 15.23 -5.85 -4.90
CA LEU A 99 15.95 -6.68 -5.89
C LEU A 99 15.32 -8.07 -5.95
N VAL A 100 15.15 -8.59 -7.17
CA VAL A 100 14.49 -9.86 -7.46
C VAL A 100 15.39 -10.79 -8.26
N ARG A 101 15.05 -12.08 -8.27
CA ARG A 101 15.69 -13.08 -9.13
C ARG A 101 15.35 -12.86 -10.61
N THR A 102 16.19 -13.40 -11.49
CA THR A 102 15.99 -13.36 -12.95
C THR A 102 14.60 -13.85 -13.36
N GLN A 103 14.17 -14.99 -12.83
CA GLN A 103 12.85 -15.57 -13.10
C GLN A 103 11.70 -14.60 -12.78
N VAL A 104 11.77 -13.88 -11.65
CA VAL A 104 10.72 -12.94 -11.22
C VAL A 104 10.74 -11.68 -12.09
N ALA A 105 11.92 -11.19 -12.47
CA ALA A 105 12.02 -10.07 -13.41
C ALA A 105 11.47 -10.43 -14.81
N GLU A 106 11.71 -11.66 -15.27
CA GLU A 106 11.15 -12.17 -16.52
C GLU A 106 9.63 -12.33 -16.44
N TYR A 107 9.10 -12.82 -15.32
CA TYR A 107 7.66 -12.86 -15.06
C TYR A 107 7.02 -11.46 -15.14
N ILE A 108 7.60 -10.47 -14.44
CA ILE A 108 7.16 -9.08 -14.50
C ILE A 108 7.13 -8.57 -15.94
N ARG A 109 8.21 -8.82 -16.71
CA ARG A 109 8.32 -8.40 -18.11
C ARG A 109 7.25 -9.05 -18.99
N ALA A 110 7.07 -10.37 -18.89
CA ALA A 110 6.10 -11.12 -19.68
C ALA A 110 4.66 -10.67 -19.41
N GLN A 111 4.30 -10.51 -18.12
CA GLN A 111 2.97 -10.03 -17.74
C GLN A 111 2.76 -8.57 -18.18
N SER A 112 3.77 -7.72 -18.07
CA SER A 112 3.68 -6.34 -18.54
C SER A 112 3.48 -6.27 -20.06
N GLN A 113 4.17 -7.11 -20.83
CA GLN A 113 3.95 -7.22 -22.28
C GLN A 113 2.55 -7.72 -22.61
N ARG A 114 2.01 -8.66 -21.83
CA ARG A 114 0.61 -9.11 -21.99
C ARG A 114 -0.36 -7.98 -21.72
N MET A 115 -0.22 -7.26 -20.61
CA MET A 115 -1.10 -6.14 -20.27
C MET A 115 -1.07 -5.03 -21.32
N ARG A 116 0.10 -4.70 -21.88
CA ARG A 116 0.19 -3.71 -22.98
C ARG A 116 -0.62 -4.08 -24.21
N ARG A 117 -0.77 -5.37 -24.52
CA ARG A 117 -1.59 -5.82 -25.65
C ARG A 117 -3.08 -5.78 -25.33
N LEU A 118 -3.46 -6.05 -24.07
CA LEU A 118 -4.85 -6.12 -23.65
C LEU A 118 -5.46 -4.77 -23.30
N LEU A 119 -4.68 -3.81 -22.78
CA LEU A 119 -5.21 -2.52 -22.34
C LEU A 119 -5.95 -1.71 -23.41
N PRO A 120 -5.47 -1.67 -24.68
CA PRO A 120 -6.18 -0.99 -25.76
C PRO A 120 -7.44 -1.73 -26.22
N GLU A 121 -7.52 -3.05 -25.99
CA GLU A 121 -8.56 -3.95 -26.52
C GLU A 121 -9.50 -4.41 -25.37
N PRO A 122 -10.57 -3.65 -25.06
CA PRO A 122 -11.42 -3.91 -23.89
C PRO A 122 -12.15 -5.25 -23.95
N ASP A 123 -12.53 -5.70 -25.15
CA ASP A 123 -13.21 -6.98 -25.36
C ASP A 123 -12.27 -8.16 -25.11
N ASP A 124 -11.02 -8.07 -25.62
CA ASP A 124 -9.98 -9.07 -25.37
C ASP A 124 -9.58 -9.11 -23.89
N LEU A 125 -9.48 -7.94 -23.24
CA LEU A 125 -9.23 -7.84 -21.80
C LEU A 125 -10.34 -8.54 -21.01
N ALA A 126 -11.61 -8.32 -21.35
CA ALA A 126 -12.75 -8.94 -20.68
C ALA A 126 -12.81 -10.45 -20.92
N ALA A 127 -12.43 -10.92 -22.11
CA ALA A 127 -12.37 -12.34 -22.43
C ALA A 127 -11.23 -13.05 -21.67
N GLU A 128 -10.05 -12.44 -21.58
CA GLU A 128 -8.88 -13.03 -20.96
C GLU A 128 -8.81 -12.84 -19.43
N LEU A 129 -9.40 -11.76 -18.90
CA LEU A 129 -9.40 -11.38 -17.50
C LEU A 129 -10.80 -10.90 -17.07
N PRO A 130 -11.83 -11.77 -17.09
CA PRO A 130 -13.22 -11.39 -16.80
C PRO A 130 -13.42 -10.78 -15.40
N GLN A 131 -12.56 -11.15 -14.45
CA GLN A 131 -12.53 -10.59 -13.10
C GLN A 131 -12.00 -9.15 -13.01
N LEU A 132 -11.40 -8.60 -14.07
CA LEU A 132 -10.80 -7.27 -14.08
C LEU A 132 -11.67 -6.28 -14.85
N SER A 133 -11.98 -5.14 -14.24
CA SER A 133 -12.72 -4.06 -14.89
C SER A 133 -11.95 -2.74 -14.80
N LEU A 134 -11.61 -2.19 -15.97
CA LEU A 134 -10.97 -0.87 -16.13
C LEU A 134 -11.93 0.16 -16.76
N GLU A 135 -13.21 -0.21 -16.91
CA GLU A 135 -14.24 0.59 -17.58
C GLU A 135 -14.38 1.98 -16.96
N ALA A 136 -14.24 2.08 -15.63
CA ALA A 136 -14.39 3.33 -14.91
C ALA A 136 -13.21 4.31 -15.09
N LEU A 137 -12.01 3.82 -15.46
CA LEU A 137 -10.83 4.65 -15.68
C LEU A 137 -11.00 5.53 -16.92
N LYS A 138 -10.55 6.78 -16.84
CA LYS A 138 -10.54 7.72 -17.97
C LYS A 138 -9.53 7.26 -19.03
N PHE A 139 -9.73 7.63 -20.29
CA PHE A 139 -8.79 7.31 -21.38
C PHE A 139 -7.33 7.68 -21.04
N ARG A 140 -7.10 8.92 -20.58
CA ARG A 140 -5.76 9.36 -20.14
C ARG A 140 -5.16 8.52 -19.00
N GLU A 141 -5.99 8.00 -18.10
CA GLU A 141 -5.53 7.12 -17.03
C GLU A 141 -5.15 5.74 -17.58
N ARG A 142 -5.87 5.23 -18.58
CA ARG A 142 -5.50 3.98 -19.28
C ARG A 142 -4.21 4.13 -20.09
N ASP A 143 -4.03 5.25 -20.79
CA ASP A 143 -2.78 5.56 -21.51
C ASP A 143 -1.59 5.62 -20.53
N SER A 144 -1.79 6.27 -19.39
CA SER A 144 -0.78 6.37 -18.33
C SER A 144 -0.49 5.00 -17.70
N LEU A 145 -1.50 4.14 -17.56
CA LEU A 145 -1.36 2.76 -17.09
C LEU A 145 -0.57 1.91 -18.09
N GLU A 146 -0.83 2.07 -19.40
CA GLU A 146 -0.05 1.43 -20.47
C GLU A 146 1.42 1.89 -20.45
N ALA A 147 1.68 3.17 -20.18
CA ALA A 147 3.04 3.70 -20.03
C ALA A 147 3.79 3.05 -18.85
N VAL A 148 3.10 2.75 -17.75
CA VAL A 148 3.68 1.99 -16.61
C VAL A 148 4.11 0.59 -17.07
N PHE A 149 3.22 -0.17 -17.72
CA PHE A 149 3.56 -1.51 -18.21
C PHE A 149 4.63 -1.47 -19.32
N THR A 150 4.68 -0.41 -20.12
CA THR A 150 5.75 -0.19 -21.12
C THR A 150 7.10 -0.09 -20.44
N PHE A 151 7.20 0.68 -19.35
CA PHE A 151 8.43 0.79 -18.58
C PHE A 151 8.83 -0.52 -17.89
N TRP A 152 7.87 -1.29 -17.37
CA TRP A 152 8.13 -2.59 -16.73
C TRP A 152 8.53 -3.67 -17.74
N ALA A 153 8.01 -3.60 -18.96
CA ALA A 153 8.36 -4.50 -20.06
C ALA A 153 9.74 -4.21 -20.66
N ALA A 154 10.26 -3.00 -20.47
CA ALA A 154 11.53 -2.56 -21.06
C ALA A 154 12.73 -3.36 -20.54
N SER A 155 13.76 -3.48 -21.38
CA SER A 155 15.08 -3.94 -20.98
C SER A 155 15.83 -2.87 -20.16
N GLU A 156 16.91 -3.26 -19.48
CA GLU A 156 17.78 -2.31 -18.78
C GLU A 156 18.42 -1.28 -19.71
N VAL A 157 18.64 -1.63 -20.97
CA VAL A 157 19.19 -0.73 -21.99
C VAL A 157 18.15 0.30 -22.43
N GLU A 158 16.89 -0.12 -22.59
CA GLU A 158 15.79 0.75 -23.04
C GLU A 158 15.33 1.73 -21.95
N ALA A 159 15.28 1.28 -20.70
CA ALA A 159 14.88 2.14 -19.59
C ALA A 159 15.59 1.72 -18.32
N SER A 160 16.64 2.42 -17.92
CA SER A 160 17.39 2.09 -16.69
C SER A 160 16.56 2.34 -15.42
N PHE A 161 16.67 1.44 -14.45
CA PHE A 161 16.14 1.64 -13.10
C PHE A 161 17.19 1.26 -12.04
N PRO A 162 18.12 2.17 -11.70
CA PRO A 162 19.25 1.87 -10.81
C PRO A 162 18.82 1.87 -9.34
N LEU A 163 17.99 0.89 -8.96
CA LEU A 163 17.33 0.86 -7.66
C LEU A 163 18.30 0.96 -6.49
N SER A 164 19.45 0.28 -6.52
CA SER A 164 20.41 0.34 -5.42
C SER A 164 20.93 1.75 -5.15
N ARG A 165 21.09 2.57 -6.20
CA ARG A 165 21.49 3.99 -6.06
C ARG A 165 20.33 4.83 -5.54
N LEU A 166 19.13 4.59 -6.06
CA LEU A 166 17.91 5.29 -5.61
C LEU A 166 17.62 5.01 -4.14
N TRP A 167 17.76 3.74 -3.72
CA TRP A 167 17.63 3.31 -2.33
C TRP A 167 18.65 3.99 -1.43
N ASP A 168 19.94 4.00 -1.81
CA ASP A 168 20.99 4.68 -1.04
C ASP A 168 20.69 6.18 -0.89
N SER A 169 20.29 6.83 -1.98
CA SER A 169 19.92 8.25 -1.95
C SER A 169 18.72 8.51 -1.04
N ARG A 170 17.70 7.63 -1.05
CA ARG A 170 16.56 7.72 -0.15
C ARG A 170 16.97 7.54 1.31
N LEU A 171 17.86 6.60 1.61
CA LEU A 171 18.40 6.42 2.97
C LEU A 171 19.20 7.62 3.45
N ARG A 172 20.06 8.20 2.60
CA ARG A 172 20.83 9.42 2.94
C ARG A 172 19.90 10.57 3.29
N SER A 173 18.90 10.80 2.44
CA SER A 173 17.94 11.87 2.65
C SER A 173 17.06 11.62 3.89
N TYR A 174 16.59 10.39 4.10
CA TYR A 174 15.78 10.02 5.27
C TYR A 174 16.56 10.08 6.60
N LEU A 175 17.80 9.61 6.63
CA LEU A 175 18.60 9.55 7.87
C LEU A 175 19.37 10.83 8.16
N GLY A 176 19.68 11.62 7.13
CA GLY A 176 20.49 12.83 7.22
C GLY A 176 21.85 12.54 7.86
N SER A 177 22.21 13.33 8.87
CA SER A 177 23.45 13.17 9.64
C SER A 177 23.61 11.80 10.33
N ARG A 178 22.52 11.03 10.48
CA ARG A 178 22.55 9.69 11.09
C ARG A 178 22.86 8.57 10.10
N TYR A 179 23.07 8.87 8.82
CA TYR A 179 23.30 7.86 7.78
C TYR A 179 24.54 6.98 8.05
N ASP A 180 25.62 7.57 8.58
CA ASP A 180 26.82 6.81 8.94
C ASP A 180 26.58 5.88 10.14
N ALA A 181 25.62 6.21 11.00
CA ALA A 181 25.16 5.39 12.12
C ALA A 181 23.90 4.54 11.79
N ARG A 182 23.55 4.37 10.50
CA ARG A 182 22.28 3.72 10.07
C ARG A 182 22.04 2.33 10.64
N SER A 183 23.12 1.59 10.92
CA SER A 183 23.03 0.25 11.50
C SER A 183 22.48 0.30 12.93
N GLY A 184 22.91 1.28 13.73
CA GLY A 184 22.38 1.53 15.08
C GLY A 184 20.96 2.13 15.05
N VAL A 185 20.66 2.99 14.07
CA VAL A 185 19.29 3.51 13.88
C VAL A 185 18.32 2.37 13.55
N SER A 186 18.70 1.47 12.65
CA SER A 186 17.86 0.32 12.27
C SER A 186 17.64 -0.63 13.46
N ASP A 187 18.66 -0.88 14.26
CA ASP A 187 18.54 -1.69 15.48
C ASP A 187 17.59 -1.06 16.51
N TRP A 188 17.70 0.26 16.70
CA TRP A 188 16.83 1.01 17.60
C TRP A 188 15.38 1.04 17.10
N ASP A 189 15.15 1.31 15.80
CA ASP A 189 13.81 1.29 15.20
C ASP A 189 13.14 -0.08 15.36
N LEU A 190 13.89 -1.17 15.18
CA LEU A 190 13.37 -2.52 15.36
C LEU A 190 12.94 -2.77 16.81
N HIS A 191 13.86 -2.61 17.76
CA HIS A 191 13.62 -3.01 19.14
C HIS A 191 12.71 -2.05 19.90
N MET A 192 12.88 -0.74 19.72
CA MET A 192 12.17 0.28 20.51
C MET A 192 10.87 0.75 19.86
N LYS A 193 10.59 0.33 18.62
CA LYS A 193 9.34 0.68 17.94
C LYS A 193 8.60 -0.55 17.46
N LEU A 194 9.18 -1.34 16.56
CA LEU A 194 8.45 -2.47 15.99
C LEU A 194 8.14 -3.56 17.03
N HIS A 195 9.15 -3.97 17.82
CA HIS A 195 8.99 -4.99 18.86
C HIS A 195 8.09 -4.52 20.00
N ASP A 196 8.24 -3.29 20.46
CA ASP A 196 7.37 -2.68 21.49
C ASP A 196 5.91 -2.60 21.02
N ARG A 197 5.70 -2.49 19.71
CA ARG A 197 4.36 -2.48 19.09
C ARG A 197 3.85 -3.87 18.72
N GLY A 198 4.55 -4.95 19.08
CA GLY A 198 4.10 -6.33 18.94
C GLY A 198 4.73 -7.11 17.80
N ALA A 199 5.55 -6.50 16.93
CA ALA A 199 6.18 -7.17 15.79
C ALA A 199 7.49 -7.91 16.17
N ARG A 200 7.47 -8.66 17.28
CA ARG A 200 8.67 -9.30 17.87
C ARG A 200 9.29 -10.39 17.00
N VAL A 201 8.51 -10.98 16.08
CA VAL A 201 8.97 -12.02 15.16
C VAL A 201 9.87 -11.48 14.04
N ILE A 202 9.89 -10.16 13.82
CA ILE A 202 10.83 -9.54 12.90
C ILE A 202 12.22 -9.62 13.53
N ASN A 203 13.09 -10.44 12.94
CA ASN A 203 14.43 -10.67 13.49
C ASN A 203 15.40 -9.56 13.06
N SER A 204 16.45 -9.34 13.85
CA SER A 204 17.42 -8.26 13.58
C SER A 204 18.22 -8.45 12.30
N ARG A 205 18.41 -9.70 11.86
CA ARG A 205 19.19 -10.03 10.65
C ARG A 205 18.40 -9.67 9.39
N GLU A 206 17.15 -10.09 9.27
CA GLU A 206 16.28 -9.82 8.11
C GLU A 206 15.95 -8.32 8.02
N PHE A 207 15.68 -7.67 9.16
CA PHE A 207 15.40 -6.25 9.17
C PHE A 207 16.62 -5.40 8.79
N ARG A 208 17.80 -5.68 9.36
CA ARG A 208 19.04 -4.99 8.99
C ARG A 208 19.37 -5.23 7.51
N ARG A 209 19.28 -6.48 7.05
CA ARG A 209 19.54 -6.84 5.65
C ARG A 209 18.66 -6.02 4.71
N TRP A 210 17.36 -5.98 4.97
CA TRP A 210 16.42 -5.19 4.18
C TRP A 210 16.75 -3.69 4.18
N ARG A 211 17.03 -3.10 5.35
CA ARG A 211 17.42 -1.69 5.45
C ARG A 211 18.67 -1.38 4.64
N GLU A 212 19.62 -2.30 4.57
CA GLU A 212 20.87 -2.11 3.83
C GLU A 212 20.75 -2.37 2.32
N THR A 213 19.91 -3.32 1.89
CA THR A 213 19.92 -3.82 0.50
C THR A 213 18.61 -3.71 -0.26
N SER A 214 17.52 -3.30 0.39
CA SER A 214 16.13 -3.36 -0.09
C SER A 214 15.54 -4.78 -0.27
N VAL A 215 16.27 -5.84 0.07
CA VAL A 215 15.78 -7.23 -0.03
C VAL A 215 15.23 -7.68 1.32
N ALA A 216 13.91 -7.90 1.40
CA ALA A 216 13.23 -8.33 2.62
C ALA A 216 13.14 -9.85 2.76
N PHE A 217 12.76 -10.52 1.68
CA PHE A 217 12.53 -11.95 1.61
C PHE A 217 13.64 -12.62 0.79
N GLU A 218 14.72 -13.01 1.48
CA GLU A 218 15.87 -13.72 0.91
C GLU A 218 15.64 -15.24 1.03
N ILE A 219 14.68 -15.77 0.26
CA ILE A 219 14.23 -17.18 0.31
C ILE A 219 15.25 -18.13 -0.33
N ARG A 220 16.02 -17.63 -1.31
CA ARG A 220 17.09 -18.34 -2.02
C ARG A 220 18.44 -17.69 -1.71
N ASP A 221 19.50 -18.19 -2.34
CA ASP A 221 20.85 -17.66 -2.17
C ASP A 221 20.91 -16.14 -2.41
N ALA A 222 21.59 -15.43 -1.50
CA ALA A 222 21.74 -13.98 -1.52
C ALA A 222 22.23 -13.42 -2.87
N SER A 223 23.09 -14.18 -3.56
CA SER A 223 23.65 -13.79 -4.86
C SER A 223 22.63 -13.83 -6.00
N ALA A 224 21.45 -14.42 -5.81
CA ALA A 224 20.43 -14.52 -6.86
C ALA A 224 19.64 -13.21 -7.07
N TYR A 225 19.64 -12.31 -6.08
CA TYR A 225 18.87 -11.06 -6.09
C TYR A 225 19.67 -9.92 -6.71
N GLN A 226 19.63 -9.83 -8.04
CA GLN A 226 20.49 -8.91 -8.80
C GLN A 226 19.71 -7.88 -9.63
N LEU A 227 18.47 -8.18 -10.00
CA LEU A 227 17.70 -7.34 -10.93
C LEU A 227 16.74 -6.44 -10.17
N PRO A 228 16.56 -5.18 -10.61
CA PRO A 228 15.69 -4.25 -9.91
C PRO A 228 14.22 -4.60 -10.14
N ASN A 229 13.45 -4.59 -9.07
CA ASN A 229 12.01 -4.73 -9.12
C ASN A 229 11.38 -3.42 -9.63
N ARG A 230 11.20 -3.33 -10.95
CA ARG A 230 10.64 -2.15 -11.64
C ARG A 230 9.23 -1.77 -11.16
N THR A 231 8.52 -2.72 -10.56
CA THR A 231 7.17 -2.50 -10.02
C THR A 231 7.14 -1.62 -8.77
N LEU A 232 8.31 -1.28 -8.23
CA LEU A 232 8.48 -0.32 -7.13
C LEU A 232 8.93 1.07 -7.61
N ALA A 233 9.09 1.26 -8.92
CA ALA A 233 9.33 2.58 -9.48
C ALA A 233 8.05 3.42 -9.41
N SER A 234 8.19 4.69 -9.05
CA SER A 234 7.08 5.65 -9.04
C SER A 234 7.54 7.02 -9.53
N GLY A 235 6.65 7.73 -10.22
CA GLY A 235 6.88 9.10 -10.68
C GLY A 235 6.52 10.13 -9.61
N ARG A 236 7.37 11.14 -9.41
CA ARG A 236 7.06 12.33 -8.63
C ARG A 236 7.45 13.60 -9.39
N LEU A 237 6.60 14.62 -9.34
CA LEU A 237 6.97 15.95 -9.82
C LEU A 237 7.90 16.60 -8.79
N MET A 238 9.10 16.97 -9.24
CA MET A 238 10.11 17.65 -8.42
C MET A 238 10.37 19.04 -8.99
N SER A 239 10.66 20.00 -8.12
CA SER A 239 11.13 21.32 -8.55
C SER A 239 12.62 21.25 -8.84
N HIS A 240 13.03 21.53 -10.08
CA HIS A 240 14.42 21.71 -10.47
C HIS A 240 14.61 23.09 -11.06
N ARG A 241 15.42 23.93 -10.40
CA ARG A 241 15.72 25.30 -10.86
C ARG A 241 14.46 26.15 -11.13
N GLY A 242 13.38 25.91 -10.38
CA GLY A 242 12.09 26.60 -10.55
C GLY A 242 11.12 25.93 -11.52
N GLU A 243 11.53 24.88 -12.23
CA GLU A 243 10.66 24.11 -13.14
C GLU A 243 10.20 22.79 -12.53
N ARG A 244 8.97 22.37 -12.85
CA ARG A 244 8.40 21.09 -12.37
C ARG A 244 8.77 19.98 -13.34
N VAL A 245 9.70 19.11 -12.94
CA VAL A 245 10.17 17.97 -13.74
C VAL A 245 9.61 16.67 -13.16
N ALA A 246 9.07 15.81 -14.02
CA ALA A 246 8.66 14.47 -13.62
C ALA A 246 9.89 13.57 -13.49
N VAL A 247 10.17 13.10 -12.27
CA VAL A 247 11.30 12.22 -11.97
C VAL A 247 10.77 10.85 -11.58
N ARG A 248 11.26 9.81 -12.26
CA ARG A 248 11.02 8.42 -11.87
C ARG A 248 12.07 7.98 -10.86
N GLY A 249 11.63 7.46 -9.72
CA GLY A 249 12.51 7.05 -8.63
C GLY A 249 11.90 5.93 -7.79
N TYR A 250 12.52 5.66 -6.64
CA TYR A 250 11.95 4.82 -5.59
C TYR A 250 11.43 5.72 -4.47
N TRP A 251 10.11 5.76 -4.30
CA TRP A 251 9.44 6.57 -3.27
C TRP A 251 8.75 5.72 -2.20
N GLY A 252 9.01 4.41 -2.21
CA GLY A 252 8.46 3.48 -1.24
C GLY A 252 9.10 3.61 0.14
N ASP A 253 8.63 2.74 1.03
CA ASP A 253 9.07 2.67 2.41
C ASP A 253 10.52 2.18 2.54
N VAL A 254 11.34 2.96 3.22
CA VAL A 254 12.70 2.57 3.59
C VAL A 254 12.80 2.25 5.08
N ALA A 255 11.78 2.52 5.89
CA ALA A 255 11.83 2.58 7.35
C ALA A 255 11.16 1.40 8.07
N THR A 256 9.92 1.02 7.70
CA THR A 256 9.12 0.02 8.43
C THR A 256 9.28 -1.40 7.86
N GLY A 257 9.30 -1.50 6.55
CA GLY A 257 9.48 -2.72 5.79
C GLY A 257 8.20 -3.55 5.63
N PRO A 258 8.28 -4.56 4.76
CA PRO A 258 7.11 -5.33 4.33
C PRO A 258 6.71 -6.43 5.35
N PHE A 259 7.44 -6.62 6.43
CA PHE A 259 7.23 -7.78 7.31
C PHE A 259 5.86 -7.82 8.01
N VAL A 260 5.25 -6.66 8.24
CA VAL A 260 4.00 -6.53 9.00
C VAL A 260 2.79 -7.11 8.26
N ALA A 261 2.76 -7.09 6.92
CA ALA A 261 1.53 -7.47 6.22
C ALA A 261 1.25 -8.99 6.25
N PHE A 262 2.31 -9.80 6.23
CA PHE A 262 2.21 -11.26 6.15
C PHE A 262 3.03 -12.00 7.20
N GLY A 263 3.89 -11.33 7.98
CA GLY A 263 4.89 -11.99 8.80
C GLY A 263 4.68 -11.92 10.31
N ILE A 264 3.78 -11.07 10.81
CA ILE A 264 3.61 -10.87 12.28
C ILE A 264 2.39 -11.57 12.88
N GLU A 265 1.49 -12.05 12.04
CA GLU A 265 0.27 -12.77 12.42
C GLU A 265 0.19 -14.06 11.60
N SER A 266 -0.40 -15.12 12.14
CA SER A 266 -0.66 -16.36 11.40
C SER A 266 -1.84 -17.10 12.00
N ASP A 267 -2.60 -17.81 11.17
CA ASP A 267 -3.64 -18.74 11.63
C ASP A 267 -3.00 -19.97 12.30
N ASP A 268 -1.79 -20.36 11.88
CA ASP A 268 -1.01 -21.42 12.53
C ASP A 268 -0.24 -20.85 13.72
N GLN A 269 -0.83 -20.98 14.91
CA GLN A 269 -0.26 -20.49 16.16
C GLN A 269 1.08 -21.16 16.53
N SER A 270 1.42 -22.31 15.93
CA SER A 270 2.72 -22.95 16.18
C SER A 270 3.90 -22.11 15.67
N LEU A 271 3.67 -21.27 14.66
CA LEU A 271 4.69 -20.39 14.08
C LEU A 271 5.01 -19.18 14.97
N LEU A 272 4.06 -18.78 15.83
CA LEU A 272 4.20 -17.64 16.72
C LEU A 272 4.79 -18.01 18.10
N GLN A 273 5.19 -19.27 18.27
CA GLN A 273 5.77 -19.76 19.52
C GLN A 273 7.13 -19.12 19.81
N THR A 274 7.42 -18.98 21.10
CA THR A 274 8.72 -18.52 21.59
C THR A 274 9.42 -19.63 22.37
N ARG A 275 10.75 -19.70 22.24
CA ARG A 275 11.62 -20.58 23.03
C ARG A 275 12.71 -19.73 23.66
N ASN A 276 12.84 -19.79 24.98
CA ASN A 276 13.75 -18.93 25.76
C ASN A 276 13.55 -17.42 25.51
N GLY A 277 12.29 -16.99 25.34
CA GLY A 277 11.95 -15.60 25.06
C GLY A 277 12.21 -15.12 23.63
N MET A 278 12.72 -15.99 22.76
CA MET A 278 12.98 -15.68 21.35
C MET A 278 11.95 -16.37 20.44
N PRO A 279 11.45 -15.70 19.38
CA PRO A 279 10.62 -16.34 18.37
C PRO A 279 11.29 -17.55 17.74
N VAL A 280 10.54 -18.64 17.56
CA VAL A 280 11.03 -19.86 16.89
C VAL A 280 11.12 -19.64 15.38
N LYS A 281 10.21 -18.84 14.83
CA LYS A 281 10.16 -18.47 13.41
C LYS A 281 10.31 -16.97 13.24
N CYS A 282 10.97 -16.56 12.16
CA CYS A 282 11.06 -15.15 11.80
C CYS A 282 9.92 -14.70 10.88
N ALA A 283 9.78 -13.38 10.70
CA ALA A 283 8.72 -12.81 9.90
C ALA A 283 8.79 -13.26 8.43
N GLY A 284 9.99 -13.48 7.88
CA GLY A 284 10.17 -14.05 6.55
C GLY A 284 9.59 -15.47 6.41
N GLU A 285 9.89 -16.37 7.35
CA GLU A 285 9.36 -17.75 7.36
C GLU A 285 7.83 -17.77 7.53
N ILE A 286 7.31 -16.92 8.43
CA ILE A 286 5.87 -16.79 8.67
C ILE A 286 5.18 -16.25 7.40
N SER A 287 5.77 -15.25 6.74
CA SER A 287 5.23 -14.70 5.48
C SER A 287 5.18 -15.76 4.38
N GLN A 288 6.23 -16.56 4.24
CA GLN A 288 6.25 -17.66 3.26
C GLN A 288 5.14 -18.67 3.55
N HIS A 289 4.99 -19.11 4.80
CA HIS A 289 3.92 -20.02 5.17
C HIS A 289 2.54 -19.42 4.87
N ASN A 290 2.29 -18.18 5.31
CA ASN A 290 1.00 -17.53 5.18
C ASN A 290 0.61 -17.31 3.72
N VAL A 291 1.54 -16.87 2.87
CA VAL A 291 1.29 -16.70 1.43
C VAL A 291 1.05 -18.05 0.74
N SER A 292 1.82 -19.08 1.10
CA SER A 292 1.56 -20.43 0.56
C SER A 292 0.20 -20.99 0.99
N SER A 293 -0.21 -20.78 2.23
CA SER A 293 -1.54 -21.17 2.73
C SER A 293 -2.65 -20.36 2.07
N LEU A 294 -2.43 -19.06 1.83
CA LEU A 294 -3.34 -18.19 1.08
C LEU A 294 -3.57 -18.71 -0.34
N PHE A 295 -2.51 -18.99 -1.09
CA PHE A 295 -2.63 -19.51 -2.46
C PHE A 295 -3.21 -20.92 -2.52
N ARG A 296 -2.92 -21.77 -1.53
CA ARG A 296 -3.56 -23.09 -1.42
C ARG A 296 -5.07 -22.96 -1.23
N ALA A 297 -5.51 -22.06 -0.34
CA ALA A 297 -6.92 -21.81 -0.11
C ALA A 297 -7.62 -21.23 -1.36
N LEU A 298 -6.95 -20.34 -2.11
CA LEU A 298 -7.48 -19.83 -3.38
C LEU A 298 -7.62 -20.91 -4.46
N LEU A 299 -6.67 -21.86 -4.52
CA LEU A 299 -6.77 -23.00 -5.44
C LEU A 299 -7.94 -23.92 -5.05
N ALA A 300 -8.05 -24.28 -3.77
CA ALA A 300 -9.16 -25.11 -3.29
C ALA A 300 -10.53 -24.45 -3.55
N ALA A 301 -10.66 -23.15 -3.29
CA ALA A 301 -11.89 -22.41 -3.56
C ALA A 301 -12.29 -22.40 -5.05
N ARG A 302 -11.32 -22.53 -5.96
CA ARG A 302 -11.55 -22.63 -7.40
C ARG A 302 -11.97 -24.03 -7.82
N GLU A 303 -11.40 -25.07 -7.21
CA GLU A 303 -11.75 -26.47 -7.49
C GLU A 303 -13.17 -26.78 -7.01
N GLU A 304 -13.55 -26.35 -5.80
CA GLU A 304 -14.92 -26.48 -5.28
C GLU A 304 -15.96 -25.81 -6.21
N ALA A 305 -15.62 -24.68 -6.81
CA ALA A 305 -16.45 -23.99 -7.79
C ALA A 305 -16.63 -24.78 -9.10
N SER A 306 -15.62 -25.57 -9.50
CA SER A 306 -15.66 -26.40 -10.70
C SER A 306 -16.37 -27.74 -10.47
N GLU A 307 -16.25 -28.32 -9.27
CA GLU A 307 -16.90 -29.59 -8.92
C GLU A 307 -18.40 -29.46 -8.60
N ALA A 308 -18.91 -28.25 -8.37
CA ALA A 308 -20.34 -27.98 -8.22
C ALA A 308 -21.12 -28.07 -9.56
N GLU A 309 -20.45 -28.30 -10.69
CA GLU A 309 -21.03 -28.28 -12.04
C GLU A 309 -21.65 -29.59 -12.60
N PRO A 310 -21.46 -30.82 -12.07
CA PRO A 310 -21.91 -32.03 -12.79
C PRO A 310 -23.38 -32.46 -12.54
N GLU A 311 -24.18 -31.78 -11.72
CA GLU A 311 -25.58 -32.20 -11.46
C GLU A 311 -26.67 -31.34 -12.12
N ALA A 312 -26.33 -30.23 -12.79
CA ALA A 312 -27.31 -29.29 -13.36
C ALA A 312 -27.48 -29.34 -14.89
N GLU A 313 -26.75 -30.21 -15.61
CA GLU A 313 -26.93 -30.37 -17.06
C GLU A 313 -27.94 -31.48 -17.40
N ALA A 314 -29.21 -31.22 -17.12
CA ALA A 314 -30.31 -31.85 -17.83
C ALA A 314 -31.37 -30.78 -18.15
N GLU A 315 -31.40 -30.40 -19.42
CA GLU A 315 -32.37 -29.57 -20.15
C GLU A 315 -31.84 -28.21 -20.65
N GLY A 316 -31.87 -28.08 -21.97
CA GLY A 316 -31.06 -27.13 -22.74
C GLY A 316 -31.43 -25.66 -22.59
N GLY A 317 -30.41 -24.81 -22.70
CA GLY A 317 -30.55 -23.36 -22.84
C GLY A 317 -29.22 -22.70 -23.21
N THR A 318 -29.21 -22.00 -24.34
CA THR A 318 -28.31 -20.93 -24.83
C THR A 318 -26.85 -20.80 -24.32
N PRO A 319 -25.85 -20.67 -25.21
CA PRO A 319 -24.46 -20.35 -24.82
C PRO A 319 -24.35 -18.87 -24.44
N GLY A 320 -24.18 -18.59 -23.15
CA GLY A 320 -24.00 -17.23 -22.65
C GLY A 320 -24.21 -17.03 -21.14
N SER A 321 -24.53 -18.07 -20.37
CA SER A 321 -24.59 -17.95 -18.92
C SER A 321 -23.22 -18.22 -18.31
N ASP A 322 -22.72 -17.22 -17.56
CA ASP A 322 -21.61 -17.36 -16.62
C ASP A 322 -21.75 -18.67 -15.80
N PRO A 323 -20.64 -19.39 -15.54
CA PRO A 323 -20.68 -20.69 -14.86
C PRO A 323 -21.28 -20.56 -13.45
N ALA A 324 -22.41 -21.24 -13.26
CA ALA A 324 -23.32 -21.09 -12.12
C ALA A 324 -22.80 -21.67 -10.76
N GLY A 325 -21.56 -22.17 -10.70
CA GLY A 325 -20.92 -22.70 -9.48
C GLY A 325 -19.76 -21.89 -8.92
N SER A 326 -19.21 -20.94 -9.69
CA SER A 326 -18.10 -20.09 -9.23
C SER A 326 -18.62 -18.93 -8.39
N ARG A 327 -17.97 -18.62 -7.26
CA ARG A 327 -18.16 -17.32 -6.58
C ARG A 327 -17.62 -16.25 -7.51
N PRO A 328 -18.47 -15.57 -8.32
CA PRO A 328 -17.95 -14.63 -9.28
C PRO A 328 -17.39 -13.47 -8.47
N PHE A 329 -16.19 -13.03 -8.82
CA PHE A 329 -15.67 -11.79 -8.29
C PHE A 329 -15.24 -10.88 -9.41
N ARG A 330 -15.38 -9.58 -9.18
CA ARG A 330 -14.93 -8.55 -10.10
C ARG A 330 -14.20 -7.46 -9.34
N VAL A 331 -13.09 -6.98 -9.91
CA VAL A 331 -12.26 -5.91 -9.38
C VAL A 331 -12.37 -4.72 -10.33
N HIS A 332 -13.03 -3.68 -9.87
CA HIS A 332 -13.26 -2.43 -10.58
C HIS A 332 -12.26 -1.38 -10.13
N PHE A 333 -11.31 -1.01 -10.99
CA PHE A 333 -10.41 0.10 -10.70
C PHE A 333 -11.10 1.43 -11.02
N LEU A 334 -11.24 2.28 -10.00
CA LEU A 334 -11.86 3.59 -10.10
C LEU A 334 -10.82 4.68 -10.40
N PRO A 335 -11.23 5.82 -11.00
CA PRO A 335 -10.33 6.96 -11.23
C PRO A 335 -9.66 7.46 -9.95
N LEU A 336 -8.38 7.87 -10.02
CA LEU A 336 -7.54 8.17 -8.85
C LEU A 336 -8.11 9.27 -7.92
N GLY A 337 -8.89 10.19 -8.48
CA GLY A 337 -9.50 11.31 -7.76
C GLY A 337 -11.01 11.15 -7.52
N ALA A 338 -11.56 9.94 -7.66
CA ALA A 338 -13.01 9.75 -7.61
C ALA A 338 -13.61 9.88 -6.19
N ALA A 339 -12.82 9.70 -5.12
CA ALA A 339 -13.33 9.62 -3.75
C ALA A 339 -14.28 10.77 -3.35
N PRO A 340 -13.90 12.07 -3.50
CA PRO A 340 -14.79 13.18 -3.11
C PRO A 340 -16.03 13.32 -4.01
N THR A 341 -16.07 12.69 -5.19
CA THR A 341 -17.15 12.86 -6.18
C THR A 341 -17.94 11.59 -6.44
N LEU A 342 -17.63 10.49 -5.73
CA LEU A 342 -18.22 9.18 -5.98
C LEU A 342 -19.74 9.21 -5.77
N HIS A 343 -20.18 9.94 -4.74
CA HIS A 343 -21.58 10.17 -4.39
C HIS A 343 -22.39 10.95 -5.45
N HIS A 344 -21.74 11.70 -6.36
CA HIS A 344 -22.47 12.36 -7.46
C HIS A 344 -23.04 11.34 -8.45
N ARG A 345 -22.49 10.13 -8.49
CA ARG A 345 -23.02 9.03 -9.30
C ARG A 345 -24.02 8.25 -8.46
N SER A 346 -25.30 8.44 -8.76
CA SER A 346 -26.41 7.87 -7.98
C SER A 346 -26.31 6.36 -7.72
N HIS A 347 -25.72 5.59 -8.65
CA HIS A 347 -25.53 4.14 -8.49
C HIS A 347 -24.50 3.74 -7.41
N PHE A 348 -23.67 4.68 -6.92
CA PHE A 348 -22.76 4.45 -5.80
C PHE A 348 -23.33 4.90 -4.45
N CYS A 349 -24.45 5.64 -4.42
CA CYS A 349 -25.07 6.06 -3.18
C CYS A 349 -25.66 4.84 -2.45
N SER A 350 -25.32 4.66 -1.18
CA SER A 350 -25.76 3.52 -0.36
C SER A 350 -25.53 2.14 -1.00
N ARG A 351 -24.46 1.98 -1.78
CA ARG A 351 -24.12 0.74 -2.48
C ARG A 351 -23.24 -0.19 -1.64
N PHE A 352 -22.23 0.36 -0.96
CA PHE A 352 -21.16 -0.46 -0.40
C PHE A 352 -21.54 -1.05 0.95
N HIS A 353 -21.25 -2.33 1.16
CA HIS A 353 -21.45 -3.03 2.43
C HIS A 353 -20.25 -2.87 3.37
N LEU A 354 -19.06 -2.67 2.78
CA LEU A 354 -17.81 -2.46 3.49
C LEU A 354 -17.00 -1.36 2.79
N LEU A 355 -16.51 -0.42 3.59
CA LEU A 355 -15.51 0.56 3.21
C LEU A 355 -14.21 0.28 3.97
N TYR A 356 -13.13 0.04 3.24
CA TYR A 356 -11.78 -0.01 3.78
C TYR A 356 -11.04 1.28 3.45
N VAL A 357 -10.32 1.85 4.42
CA VAL A 357 -9.46 3.02 4.23
C VAL A 357 -8.08 2.78 4.82
N SER A 358 -7.03 2.89 4.00
CA SER A 358 -5.66 2.77 4.50
C SER A 358 -5.23 4.01 5.30
N CYS A 359 -4.23 3.84 6.16
CA CYS A 359 -3.70 4.96 6.95
C CYS A 359 -3.15 6.09 6.07
N GLY A 360 -2.67 5.76 4.86
CA GLY A 360 -2.17 6.73 3.88
C GLY A 360 -3.26 7.54 3.15
N MET A 361 -4.52 7.07 3.18
CA MET A 361 -5.64 7.73 2.49
C MET A 361 -6.78 8.14 3.43
N VAL A 362 -6.57 8.08 4.75
CA VAL A 362 -7.60 8.48 5.75
C VAL A 362 -8.12 9.89 5.56
N HIS A 363 -7.31 10.81 5.02
CA HIS A 363 -7.71 12.20 4.75
C HIS A 363 -8.83 12.33 3.70
N GLN A 364 -9.11 11.27 2.93
CA GLN A 364 -10.21 11.22 1.97
C GLN A 364 -11.52 10.67 2.59
N LEU A 365 -11.49 10.21 3.85
CA LEU A 365 -12.71 9.84 4.57
C LEU A 365 -13.53 11.10 4.86
N SER A 366 -14.66 11.22 4.18
CA SER A 366 -15.55 12.38 4.26
C SER A 366 -17.03 11.96 4.38
N PRO A 367 -17.94 12.87 4.77
CA PRO A 367 -19.38 12.60 4.76
C PRO A 367 -19.91 12.12 3.42
N GLU A 368 -19.37 12.65 2.32
CA GLU A 368 -19.72 12.27 0.96
C GLU A 368 -19.37 10.80 0.67
N LEU A 369 -18.17 10.38 1.08
CA LEU A 369 -17.76 8.99 0.94
C LEU A 369 -18.57 8.07 1.86
N GLY A 370 -18.87 8.53 3.08
CA GLY A 370 -19.75 7.84 4.02
C GLY A 370 -21.17 7.63 3.48
N ALA A 371 -21.69 8.54 2.64
CA ALA A 371 -22.99 8.40 1.98
C ALA A 371 -23.04 7.26 0.94
N CYS A 372 -21.89 6.85 0.40
CA CYS A 372 -21.81 5.71 -0.51
C CYS A 372 -21.97 4.35 0.21
N VAL A 373 -21.81 4.31 1.53
CA VAL A 373 -21.95 3.08 2.33
C VAL A 373 -23.41 2.86 2.70
N ALA A 374 -23.93 1.65 2.44
CA ALA A 374 -25.29 1.24 2.74
C ALA A 374 -25.60 1.35 4.25
N PRO A 375 -26.86 1.59 4.65
CA PRO A 375 -27.27 1.46 6.04
C PRO A 375 -26.88 0.08 6.61
N GLY A 376 -26.32 0.03 7.83
CA GLY A 376 -25.78 -1.20 8.41
C GLY A 376 -24.41 -1.63 7.86
N GLY A 377 -23.86 -0.91 6.87
CA GLY A 377 -22.53 -1.15 6.33
C GLY A 377 -21.42 -0.85 7.33
N ARG A 378 -20.23 -1.38 7.06
CA ARG A 378 -19.07 -1.31 7.96
C ARG A 378 -17.96 -0.44 7.37
N LEU A 379 -17.19 0.17 8.26
CA LEU A 379 -15.97 0.90 7.95
C LEU A 379 -14.80 0.27 8.71
N VAL A 380 -13.71 -0.02 7.99
CA VAL A 380 -12.46 -0.51 8.55
C VAL A 380 -11.35 0.45 8.14
N VAL A 381 -10.67 1.04 9.11
CA VAL A 381 -9.57 1.98 8.88
C VAL A 381 -8.27 1.39 9.39
N GLU A 382 -7.25 1.29 8.53
CA GLU A 382 -5.90 0.91 8.94
C GLU A 382 -5.27 2.02 9.78
N LEU A 383 -4.72 1.64 10.94
CA LEU A 383 -4.05 2.54 11.85
C LEU A 383 -2.55 2.58 11.58
N ALA A 384 -1.92 3.70 11.94
CA ALA A 384 -0.50 3.95 11.70
C ALA A 384 0.45 3.21 12.66
N ARG A 385 -0.03 2.14 13.32
CA ARG A 385 0.65 1.46 14.44
C ARG A 385 2.11 1.15 14.15
N TYR A 386 2.42 0.58 12.99
CA TYR A 386 3.78 0.13 12.69
C TYR A 386 4.65 1.18 12.01
N LEU A 387 4.14 2.40 11.75
CA LEU A 387 4.95 3.48 11.18
C LEU A 387 6.02 3.92 12.18
N VAL A 388 7.28 3.56 11.91
CA VAL A 388 8.39 3.81 12.84
C VAL A 388 8.65 5.30 13.05
N ASP A 389 8.27 6.18 12.13
CA ASP A 389 8.50 7.62 12.27
C ASP A 389 7.56 8.30 13.27
N LEU A 390 6.46 7.64 13.65
CA LEU A 390 5.48 8.20 14.58
C LEU A 390 5.82 7.83 16.03
N ARG A 391 5.79 8.84 16.90
CA ARG A 391 5.87 8.67 18.36
C ARG A 391 4.51 8.27 18.95
N ALA A 392 4.50 7.70 20.15
CA ALA A 392 3.28 7.26 20.84
C ALA A 392 2.16 8.33 20.82
N LYS A 393 2.46 9.57 21.25
CA LYS A 393 1.49 10.67 21.22
C LYS A 393 0.92 10.95 19.82
N GLN A 394 1.73 10.81 18.77
CA GLN A 394 1.28 11.04 17.39
C GLN A 394 0.40 9.88 16.89
N LEU A 395 0.67 8.65 17.34
CA LEU A 395 -0.20 7.49 17.07
C LEU A 395 -1.57 7.70 17.74
N ASP A 396 -1.58 8.13 19.00
CA ASP A 396 -2.82 8.41 19.73
C ASP A 396 -3.63 9.52 19.04
N SER A 397 -2.98 10.65 18.70
CA SER A 397 -3.64 11.74 17.95
C SER A 397 -4.14 11.31 16.58
N PHE A 398 -3.43 10.41 15.89
CA PHE A 398 -3.88 9.85 14.63
C PHE A 398 -5.14 8.99 14.81
N SER A 399 -5.17 8.13 15.83
CA SER A 399 -6.34 7.33 16.18
C SER A 399 -7.56 8.18 16.57
N ASP A 400 -7.35 9.27 17.30
CA ASP A 400 -8.41 10.23 17.63
C ASP A 400 -8.93 10.91 16.36
N ARG A 401 -8.03 11.33 15.47
CA ARG A 401 -8.42 11.93 14.18
C ARG A 401 -9.20 10.97 13.30
N VAL A 402 -8.84 9.68 13.27
CA VAL A 402 -9.60 8.63 12.56
C VAL A 402 -11.03 8.56 13.10
N ARG A 403 -11.19 8.60 14.43
CA ARG A 403 -12.51 8.57 15.08
C ARG A 403 -13.35 9.78 14.70
N GLU A 404 -12.78 10.98 14.76
CA GLU A 404 -13.46 12.22 14.35
C GLU A 404 -13.95 12.16 12.90
N LEU A 405 -13.10 11.70 11.98
CA LEU A 405 -13.45 11.58 10.56
C LEU A 405 -14.53 10.53 10.32
N ALA A 406 -14.47 9.38 11.01
CA ALA A 406 -15.48 8.34 10.92
C ALA A 406 -16.84 8.81 11.47
N GLU A 407 -16.85 9.51 12.60
CA GLU A 407 -18.06 10.08 13.19
C GLU A 407 -18.68 11.15 12.28
N ALA A 408 -17.86 12.05 11.72
CA ALA A 408 -18.29 13.02 10.72
C ALA A 408 -18.88 12.35 9.47
N ALA A 409 -18.35 11.18 9.08
CA ALA A 409 -18.86 10.38 7.98
C ALA A 409 -20.11 9.52 8.32
N GLY A 410 -20.65 9.64 9.54
CA GLY A 410 -21.88 8.98 9.98
C GLY A 410 -21.70 7.57 10.51
N PHE A 411 -20.47 7.18 10.89
CA PHE A 411 -20.18 5.89 11.50
C PHE A 411 -20.07 5.99 13.02
N VAL A 412 -20.31 4.86 13.69
CA VAL A 412 -20.16 4.71 15.14
C VAL A 412 -19.09 3.67 15.41
N ALA A 413 -18.16 3.97 16.32
CA ALA A 413 -17.09 3.04 16.67
C ALA A 413 -17.64 1.74 17.25
N GLU A 414 -17.10 0.60 16.80
CA GLU A 414 -17.39 -0.70 17.40
C GLU A 414 -16.52 -0.87 18.67
N PRO A 415 -17.08 -1.38 19.77
CA PRO A 415 -16.29 -1.64 20.96
C PRO A 415 -15.26 -2.73 20.66
N HIS A 416 -14.02 -2.48 21.08
CA HIS A 416 -12.93 -3.46 21.00
C HIS A 416 -12.48 -3.86 22.39
N GLU A 417 -12.61 -5.14 22.73
CA GLU A 417 -12.05 -5.74 23.94
C GLU A 417 -10.79 -6.52 23.56
N GLY A 418 -9.60 -5.97 23.85
CA GLY A 418 -8.36 -6.67 23.55
C GLY A 418 -7.12 -5.78 23.47
N PRO A 419 -5.98 -6.36 23.05
CA PRO A 419 -4.77 -5.58 22.78
C PRO A 419 -5.03 -4.53 21.68
N PRO A 420 -4.18 -3.49 21.58
CA PRO A 420 -4.27 -2.51 20.50
C PRO A 420 -4.35 -3.24 19.15
N GLU A 421 -5.16 -2.74 18.22
CA GLU A 421 -5.32 -3.34 16.90
C GLU A 421 -4.58 -2.57 15.82
N THR A 422 -4.37 -3.24 14.70
CA THR A 422 -3.86 -2.62 13.46
C THR A 422 -4.97 -1.88 12.70
N PHE A 423 -6.23 -2.13 13.04
CA PHE A 423 -7.40 -1.56 12.38
C PHE A 423 -8.37 -0.98 13.40
N ALA A 424 -9.02 0.14 13.08
CA ALA A 424 -10.19 0.64 13.78
C ALA A 424 -11.45 0.23 13.02
N ARG A 425 -12.48 -0.22 13.73
CA ARG A 425 -13.74 -0.71 13.15
C ARG A 425 -14.91 0.16 13.57
N PHE A 426 -15.80 0.43 12.63
CA PHE A 426 -16.98 1.26 12.81
C PHE A 426 -18.16 0.67 12.03
N SER A 427 -19.38 0.95 12.49
CA SER A 427 -20.62 0.55 11.82
C SER A 427 -21.51 1.76 11.56
N LYS A 428 -22.25 1.71 10.45
CA LYS A 428 -23.29 2.69 10.13
C LYS A 428 -24.59 2.22 10.75
N LYS A 429 -25.31 3.10 11.45
CA LYS A 429 -26.59 2.73 12.07
C LYS A 429 -27.56 2.17 11.00
N PRO A 430 -28.24 1.04 11.24
CA PRO A 430 -29.33 0.60 10.39
C PRO A 430 -30.40 1.69 10.35
N GLN A 431 -30.95 2.00 9.19
CA GLN A 431 -32.20 2.77 9.14
C GLN A 431 -33.33 1.85 9.64
N PRO A 432 -34.23 2.33 10.52
CA PRO A 432 -35.41 1.56 10.87
C PRO A 432 -36.20 1.27 9.60
N VAL A 433 -36.53 0.00 9.39
CA VAL A 433 -37.42 -0.42 8.29
C VAL A 433 -38.78 0.18 8.60
N SER A 434 -39.14 1.27 7.94
CA SER A 434 -40.51 1.77 7.98
C SER A 434 -41.38 0.79 7.21
N ASP A 435 -42.16 0.00 7.93
CA ASP A 435 -43.27 -0.82 7.42
C ASP A 435 -44.39 0.10 6.90
N GLU A 436 -44.16 0.81 5.80
CA GLU A 436 -45.25 1.44 5.03
C GLU A 436 -45.00 1.27 3.52
N LEU A 437 -45.63 0.23 2.98
CA LEU A 437 -45.96 0.11 1.56
C LEU A 437 -46.89 1.25 1.16
N GLN A 438 -46.35 2.34 0.59
CA GLN A 438 -47.06 3.16 -0.39
C GLN A 438 -46.09 3.68 -1.47
N PRO A 439 -46.46 3.60 -2.76
CA PRO A 439 -45.65 4.17 -3.82
C PRO A 439 -45.82 5.69 -3.82
N GLN A 440 -44.77 6.43 -3.47
CA GLN A 440 -44.67 7.85 -3.76
C GLN A 440 -43.40 8.12 -4.57
N ASP A 441 -43.62 8.51 -5.81
CA ASP A 441 -42.65 9.17 -6.67
C ASP A 441 -42.14 10.46 -6.02
N GLY A 442 -40.82 10.62 -5.92
CA GLY A 442 -40.20 11.91 -5.56
C GLY A 442 -38.77 11.78 -5.02
N PRO A 443 -37.77 12.47 -5.61
CA PRO A 443 -36.36 12.26 -5.28
C PRO A 443 -35.93 13.02 -4.02
N ASP A 444 -34.73 12.66 -3.54
CA ASP A 444 -33.67 13.61 -3.14
C ASP A 444 -33.28 13.69 -1.65
N LEU A 445 -32.41 12.76 -1.24
CA LEU A 445 -31.50 12.94 -0.09
C LEU A 445 -30.09 13.38 -0.51
N CYS A 446 -29.82 13.57 -1.82
CA CYS A 446 -28.49 13.89 -2.32
C CYS A 446 -28.24 15.39 -2.57
N GLN A 447 -29.26 16.26 -2.61
CA GLN A 447 -29.09 17.70 -2.90
C GLN A 447 -29.26 18.66 -1.72
N LYS A 448 -29.44 18.19 -0.47
CA LYS A 448 -29.50 19.10 0.69
C LYS A 448 -28.14 19.37 1.31
N ALA A 449 -27.27 20.02 0.55
CA ALA A 449 -26.19 20.85 1.09
C ALA A 449 -26.29 22.24 0.44
N LYS A 450 -27.21 23.06 0.95
CA LYS A 450 -27.35 24.46 0.55
C LYS A 450 -26.27 25.29 1.25
N ALA A 451 -25.29 25.77 0.51
CA ALA A 451 -24.38 26.83 0.97
C ALA A 451 -25.15 28.15 1.19
N PRO A 452 -24.79 28.98 2.19
CA PRO A 452 -25.41 30.29 2.39
C PRO A 452 -24.91 31.31 1.33
N PRO A 453 -25.71 32.34 0.99
CA PRO A 453 -25.33 33.30 -0.06
C PRO A 453 -24.27 34.28 0.45
N LEU A 454 -23.23 34.47 -0.36
CA LEU A 454 -22.20 35.50 -0.21
C LEU A 454 -22.67 36.78 -0.90
N ASP A 455 -22.96 37.82 -0.13
CA ASP A 455 -22.99 39.19 -0.62
C ASP A 455 -22.02 40.06 0.19
N ASN A 456 -21.19 40.79 -0.55
CA ASN A 456 -20.30 41.91 -0.18
C ASN A 456 -19.06 41.62 0.69
N LEU A 457 -17.88 41.57 0.05
CA LEU A 457 -16.83 42.60 0.14
C LEU A 457 -15.54 42.19 -0.62
N ILE A 458 -15.32 42.86 -1.77
CA ILE A 458 -14.06 43.30 -2.43
C ILE A 458 -12.85 42.32 -2.50
N PRO A 459 -12.34 41.99 -3.72
CA PRO A 459 -11.09 41.24 -3.90
C PRO A 459 -9.86 42.17 -4.01
N PRO A 460 -8.64 41.74 -3.63
CA PRO A 460 -7.42 42.29 -4.19
C PRO A 460 -6.92 41.42 -5.35
N SER A 461 -7.10 41.98 -6.55
CA SER A 461 -6.31 41.88 -7.79
C SER A 461 -5.48 40.62 -8.09
N GLU A 462 -5.97 39.84 -9.05
CA GLU A 462 -5.13 39.15 -10.04
C GLU A 462 -4.56 40.18 -11.03
N SER A 463 -3.26 40.12 -11.32
CA SER A 463 -2.66 40.79 -12.47
C SER A 463 -2.83 39.91 -13.71
N LEU A 464 -3.68 40.41 -14.61
CA LEU A 464 -4.01 39.93 -15.95
C LEU A 464 -2.79 39.73 -16.86
N THR A 465 -2.83 38.67 -17.69
CA THR A 465 -2.59 38.78 -19.14
C THR A 465 -3.45 37.75 -19.91
N PRO A 466 -3.98 38.09 -21.11
CA PRO A 466 -5.13 37.44 -21.74
C PRO A 466 -4.78 36.28 -22.70
N PRO A 467 -5.76 35.47 -23.16
CA PRO A 467 -5.54 34.38 -24.10
C PRO A 467 -5.49 34.88 -25.55
N SER A 468 -4.61 34.31 -26.38
CA SER A 468 -4.59 34.56 -27.83
C SER A 468 -5.01 33.30 -28.59
N GLU A 469 -5.96 33.50 -29.50
CA GLU A 469 -6.58 32.54 -30.40
C GLU A 469 -5.62 31.97 -31.46
N ALA A 470 -6.08 30.85 -32.04
CA ALA A 470 -5.44 29.99 -33.03
C ALA A 470 -5.13 30.66 -34.38
N SER A 471 -4.13 30.11 -35.09
CA SER A 471 -4.07 30.11 -36.56
C SER A 471 -3.14 28.99 -37.04
N GLU A 472 -3.69 28.08 -37.86
CA GLU A 472 -2.93 27.16 -38.71
C GLU A 472 -2.10 27.92 -39.77
N PRO A 473 -1.08 27.28 -40.36
CA PRO A 473 -0.87 27.49 -41.79
C PRO A 473 -0.65 26.19 -42.59
N ALA A 474 -1.26 26.18 -43.78
CA ALA A 474 -1.05 25.23 -44.87
C ALA A 474 0.06 25.76 -45.84
N PRO A 475 0.47 25.04 -46.92
CA PRO A 475 1.88 24.81 -47.27
C PRO A 475 2.38 25.68 -48.44
N SER A 476 3.71 25.75 -48.65
CA SER A 476 4.30 26.34 -49.87
C SER A 476 5.61 25.68 -50.33
N GLY A 477 5.48 24.98 -51.46
CA GLY A 477 6.37 24.84 -52.62
C GLY A 477 7.87 25.19 -52.58
N LEU A 478 8.66 24.14 -52.83
CA LEU A 478 9.76 23.99 -53.81
C LEU A 478 10.60 25.22 -54.22
N LEU A 479 11.92 25.12 -54.03
CA LEU A 479 12.92 25.17 -55.12
C LEU A 479 14.32 24.69 -54.62
N ARG A 480 14.89 23.71 -55.33
CA ARG A 480 16.27 23.18 -55.18
C ARG A 480 17.30 24.13 -55.81
N PRO A 481 18.58 24.03 -55.41
CA PRO A 481 19.58 23.72 -56.44
C PRO A 481 20.66 22.68 -56.04
N ALA A 482 20.96 21.84 -57.05
CA ALA A 482 22.17 21.07 -57.44
C ALA A 482 23.26 20.61 -56.44
N LEU A 483 23.63 19.32 -56.58
CA LEU A 483 24.79 18.58 -56.03
C LEU A 483 26.08 18.77 -56.86
N PRO A 484 27.26 18.42 -56.30
CA PRO A 484 28.00 17.24 -56.80
C PRO A 484 28.56 16.31 -55.67
N PRO A 485 29.11 15.12 -56.00
CA PRO A 485 29.08 13.92 -55.16
C PRO A 485 30.40 13.61 -54.42
N ASP A 486 30.33 12.96 -53.26
CA ASP A 486 30.97 11.66 -52.94
C ASP A 486 31.07 11.38 -51.42
N ALA A 487 31.10 10.08 -51.11
CA ALA A 487 31.53 9.41 -49.86
C ALA A 487 30.50 9.19 -48.72
N ALA A 488 29.92 8.00 -48.79
CA ALA A 488 29.38 7.10 -47.75
C ALA A 488 29.60 7.41 -46.25
N GLY A 489 28.52 7.23 -45.48
CA GLY A 489 28.58 6.66 -44.12
C GLY A 489 27.78 7.40 -43.04
N MET A 490 26.86 6.68 -42.38
CA MET A 490 26.18 6.98 -41.11
C MET A 490 25.00 7.97 -41.14
N LEU A 491 23.79 7.42 -41.05
CA LEU A 491 22.56 8.15 -40.69
C LEU A 491 22.07 7.67 -39.31
N THR A 492 22.20 8.54 -38.32
CA THR A 492 21.43 8.55 -37.06
C THR A 492 20.08 9.26 -37.27
N PRO A 493 18.98 8.83 -36.63
CA PRO A 493 17.80 9.67 -36.41
C PRO A 493 17.76 10.24 -34.97
N PRO A 494 16.88 11.23 -34.69
CA PRO A 494 17.13 12.29 -33.69
C PRO A 494 16.57 12.02 -32.29
N LEU A 495 17.14 12.75 -31.32
CA LEU A 495 16.73 12.91 -29.92
C LEU A 495 15.37 13.61 -29.79
N ASP A 496 14.55 13.17 -28.82
CA ASP A 496 13.97 14.04 -27.78
C ASP A 496 13.39 13.23 -26.61
N SER A 497 14.19 13.08 -25.56
CA SER A 497 13.77 13.07 -24.14
C SER A 497 15.05 13.18 -23.30
N VAL A 498 15.42 14.40 -22.92
CA VAL A 498 16.62 14.64 -22.12
C VAL A 498 16.36 14.11 -20.71
N THR A 499 16.88 12.92 -20.41
CA THR A 499 17.06 12.43 -19.04
C THR A 499 18.38 13.00 -18.52
N PRO A 500 18.42 13.71 -17.38
CA PRO A 500 19.68 14.24 -16.86
C PRO A 500 20.60 13.10 -16.40
N PRO A 501 21.93 13.32 -16.42
CA PRO A 501 22.90 12.33 -15.99
C PRO A 501 22.75 11.98 -14.49
N PRO A 502 23.18 10.79 -14.07
CA PRO A 502 22.90 10.26 -12.72
C PRO A 502 23.50 11.04 -11.55
N GLU A 503 24.47 11.93 -11.79
CA GLU A 503 25.04 12.79 -10.74
C GLU A 503 24.09 13.95 -10.37
N ASP A 504 23.28 14.47 -11.29
CA ASP A 504 22.32 15.57 -11.04
C ASP A 504 21.09 15.13 -10.22
N LEU A 505 20.73 13.84 -10.26
CA LEU A 505 19.63 13.27 -9.47
C LEU A 505 19.91 13.31 -7.97
N SER A 506 21.17 13.28 -7.55
CA SER A 506 21.54 13.34 -6.13
C SER A 506 21.27 14.73 -5.53
N GLN A 507 21.55 15.80 -6.28
CA GLN A 507 21.29 17.19 -5.86
C GLN A 507 19.80 17.56 -5.91
N LEU A 508 19.03 16.87 -6.76
CA LEU A 508 17.57 16.99 -6.87
C LEU A 508 16.83 16.45 -5.64
N ILE A 509 17.39 15.45 -4.97
CA ILE A 509 16.75 14.74 -3.85
C ILE A 509 16.82 15.54 -2.53
N ASP A 510 17.72 16.51 -2.42
CA ASP A 510 17.92 17.32 -1.20
C ASP A 510 16.88 18.44 -1.02
N ALA A 511 16.04 18.73 -2.03
CA ALA A 511 15.24 19.96 -2.05
C ALA A 511 13.79 19.86 -1.52
N GLU A 512 13.19 18.68 -1.30
CA GLU A 512 11.80 18.62 -0.81
C GLU A 512 11.42 17.24 -0.24
N ILE A 513 11.65 17.06 1.06
CA ILE A 513 11.05 15.95 1.83
C ILE A 513 10.32 16.55 3.03
N ASP A 514 9.04 16.84 2.84
CA ASP A 514 8.07 16.83 3.93
C ASP A 514 6.82 16.03 3.53
N PRO A 515 6.78 14.72 3.82
CA PRO A 515 5.57 13.92 3.68
C PRO A 515 4.65 14.02 4.93
N LEU A 516 4.96 14.87 5.92
CA LEU A 516 4.26 15.00 7.21
C LEU A 516 3.72 16.41 7.51
N GLY A 517 3.79 17.35 6.56
CA GLY A 517 3.49 18.78 6.74
C GLY A 517 2.05 19.17 7.12
N MET A 518 1.20 18.21 7.52
CA MET A 518 -0.18 18.48 7.98
C MET A 518 -0.39 18.12 9.45
N LEU A 519 0.65 17.77 10.20
CA LEU A 519 0.58 17.47 11.64
C LEU A 519 1.48 18.36 12.53
N THR A 520 2.07 19.43 11.99
CA THR A 520 2.86 20.38 12.75
C THR A 520 2.08 21.68 12.99
N PRO A 521 1.79 22.08 14.24
CA PRO A 521 1.40 23.46 14.51
C PRO A 521 2.60 24.39 14.25
N PRO A 522 2.37 25.68 13.92
CA PRO A 522 3.45 26.62 13.63
C PRO A 522 4.39 26.76 14.83
N PRO A 523 5.70 26.97 14.61
CA PRO A 523 6.65 27.17 15.69
C PRO A 523 6.29 28.43 16.47
N GLY A 524 5.95 28.26 17.75
CA GLY A 524 5.85 29.37 18.70
C GLY A 524 7.23 29.97 18.98
N ASP A 525 7.25 31.27 19.24
CA ASP A 525 8.46 32.08 19.46
C ASP A 525 9.44 31.45 20.48
N PRO A 526 10.77 31.56 20.24
CA PRO A 526 11.78 31.01 21.13
C PRO A 526 11.89 31.83 22.42
N THR A 527 11.57 31.22 23.55
CA THR A 527 11.99 31.73 24.87
C THR A 527 13.43 31.30 25.15
N PRO A 528 14.28 32.19 25.72
CA PRO A 528 15.72 31.95 25.79
C PRO A 528 16.11 31.00 26.93
N ALA A 529 17.10 30.16 26.65
CA ALA A 529 17.73 29.25 27.61
C ALA A 529 18.50 30.01 28.72
N PRO A 530 18.56 29.51 29.97
CA PRO A 530 19.57 29.94 30.91
C PRO A 530 20.76 28.96 30.93
N TYR A 531 21.93 29.49 30.56
CA TYR A 531 23.22 28.93 30.97
C TYR A 531 23.44 29.16 32.49
N GLY A 532 24.12 28.22 33.15
CA GLY A 532 24.61 28.45 34.51
C GLY A 532 25.26 27.23 35.17
N ASN A 533 26.48 26.87 34.74
CA ASN A 533 27.39 26.03 35.54
C ASN A 533 28.21 26.95 36.45
N SER A 534 28.15 26.78 37.77
CA SER A 534 29.17 27.28 38.71
C SER A 534 29.14 26.54 40.06
N ARG A 535 30.32 26.02 40.42
CA ARG A 535 30.72 25.24 41.61
C ARG A 535 30.28 25.80 42.98
N PRO A 536 30.20 24.97 44.03
CA PRO A 536 30.48 25.38 45.41
C PRO A 536 31.96 25.21 45.78
N ALA A 537 32.45 26.15 46.61
CA ALA A 537 33.81 26.30 47.12
C ALA A 537 34.13 25.35 48.31
N PRO A 538 35.42 25.17 48.69
CA PRO A 538 35.87 24.14 49.62
C PRO A 538 35.89 24.60 51.09
N GLY A 539 35.72 23.65 52.02
CA GLY A 539 35.94 23.79 53.46
C GLY A 539 37.06 22.87 53.95
N PRO A 540 37.67 23.14 55.12
CA PRO A 540 39.10 22.94 55.37
C PRO A 540 39.46 21.57 55.96
N GLU A 541 40.67 21.11 55.65
CA GLU A 541 41.37 20.05 56.36
C GLU A 541 42.23 20.64 57.48
N ASP A 542 42.23 20.02 58.67
CA ASP A 542 43.48 19.84 59.43
C ASP A 542 43.42 18.67 60.46
N SER A 543 44.46 17.83 60.38
CA SER A 543 45.19 17.11 61.44
C SER A 543 44.55 16.03 62.34
N GLY A 544 45.15 14.82 62.34
CA GLY A 544 45.04 13.88 63.49
C GLY A 544 45.47 12.40 63.31
N MET A 545 46.75 12.13 63.05
CA MET A 545 47.61 10.99 63.47
C MET A 545 47.05 9.64 64.07
N LEU A 546 47.71 8.54 63.63
CA LEU A 546 48.13 7.28 64.32
C LEU A 546 47.52 5.91 63.88
N SER A 547 48.44 4.99 63.54
CA SER A 547 48.40 3.62 62.95
C SER A 547 48.05 2.49 63.97
N PRO A 548 48.26 1.14 63.73
CA PRO A 548 48.21 0.20 62.57
C PRO A 548 47.37 -1.11 62.90
N PRO A 549 47.38 -2.21 62.10
CA PRO A 549 46.39 -3.32 62.17
C PRO A 549 46.92 -4.64 62.79
N PRO A 550 46.05 -5.66 62.95
CA PRO A 550 46.44 -7.08 62.76
C PRO A 550 45.45 -7.77 61.79
N GLY A 551 45.77 -8.74 60.93
CA GLY A 551 46.63 -9.92 61.08
C GLY A 551 45.77 -11.13 60.63
N GLY A 552 46.16 -11.83 59.55
CA GLY A 552 45.47 -13.03 59.04
C GLY A 552 45.57 -14.24 59.99
N PRO A 553 45.04 -15.43 59.62
CA PRO A 553 45.67 -16.20 58.54
C PRO A 553 44.74 -17.04 57.64
N ALA A 554 45.32 -17.51 56.54
CA ALA A 554 44.80 -18.53 55.64
C ALA A 554 44.92 -19.94 56.23
N ASN A 555 44.05 -20.87 55.79
CA ASN A 555 44.50 -22.24 55.54
C ASN A 555 43.63 -22.94 54.49
N ARG A 556 44.29 -23.81 53.74
CA ARG A 556 43.90 -24.39 52.45
C ARG A 556 44.04 -25.92 52.56
N VAL A 557 43.35 -26.62 51.65
CA VAL A 557 43.58 -28.00 51.14
C VAL A 557 43.23 -29.18 52.08
N PRO A 558 43.00 -30.42 51.57
CA PRO A 558 43.71 -31.13 50.47
C PRO A 558 43.04 -31.13 49.10
#